data_AF-A0A1I5SP13-F1
#
_entry.id   AF-A0A1I5SP13-F1
#
_cell.length_a   1.000
_cell.length_b   1.000
_cell.length_c   1.000
_cell.angle_alpha   90.00
_cell.angle_beta   90.00
_cell.angle_gamma   90.00
#
_symmetry.space_group_name_H-M   'P 1'
#
loop_
_entity.id
_entity.type
_entity.pdbx_description
1 polymer ?
#
loop_
_entity_poly.entity_id
_entity_poly.type
_entity_poly.pdbx_seq_one_letter_code
_entity_poly.pdbx_strand_id
1 'polypeptide(L)'
;MNDFNYSLLRETLLPALLGTDEPDILYWGGRRIAREYKKETIEEMQVFFREAGWGDLALTSEKRKEMEFEMPLAREEKHLDRHLEAGFLAEQMEHLKNTSAETMVTEKRKRVLFHVYWD
;
A
#
# COMPACT_ATOMS: atom_id res chain seq x y z
N MET A 1 12.64 -12.03 7.66
CA MET A 1 12.36 -11.27 8.89
C MET A 1 11.66 -12.25 9.83
N ASN A 2 11.67 -12.08 11.15
CA ASN A 2 10.92 -13.02 12.01
C ASN A 2 9.43 -12.66 11.87
N ASP A 3 8.70 -13.41 11.04
CA ASP A 3 7.33 -13.09 10.60
C ASP A 3 6.40 -12.79 11.78
N PHE A 4 6.64 -13.43 12.93
CA PHE A 4 5.90 -13.19 14.16
C PHE A 4 5.97 -11.75 14.68
N ASN A 5 7.11 -11.07 14.58
CA ASN A 5 7.24 -9.68 15.06
C ASN A 5 6.38 -8.73 14.22
N TYR A 6 6.33 -8.98 12.91
CA TYR A 6 5.52 -8.20 11.98
C TYR A 6 4.03 -8.43 12.26
N SER A 7 3.58 -9.68 12.31
CA SER A 7 2.18 -10.00 12.60
C SER A 7 1.73 -9.51 14.00
N LEU A 8 2.60 -9.58 15.01
CA LEU A 8 2.29 -9.08 16.36
C LEU A 8 1.96 -7.58 16.35
N LEU A 9 2.75 -6.77 15.63
CA LEU A 9 2.51 -5.34 15.56
C LEU A 9 1.41 -5.00 14.55
N ARG A 10 1.55 -5.50 13.32
CA ARG A 10 0.73 -5.10 12.18
C ARG A 10 -0.67 -5.71 12.21
N GLU A 11 -0.79 -6.99 12.53
CA GLU A 11 -2.06 -7.73 12.47
C GLU A 11 -2.77 -7.83 13.82
N THR A 12 -2.05 -7.67 14.93
CA THR A 12 -2.63 -7.76 16.29
C THR A 12 -2.75 -6.41 16.97
N LEU A 13 -1.64 -5.68 17.11
CA LEU A 13 -1.62 -4.44 17.90
C LEU A 13 -2.33 -3.28 17.18
N LEU A 14 -2.05 -3.05 15.89
CA LEU A 14 -2.63 -1.92 15.16
C LEU A 14 -4.17 -1.99 15.09
N PRO A 15 -4.81 -3.10 14.69
CA PRO A 15 -6.27 -3.17 14.70
C PRO A 15 -6.87 -2.93 16.09
N ALA A 16 -6.22 -3.45 17.14
CA ALA A 16 -6.66 -3.27 18.52
C ALA A 16 -6.55 -1.82 19.01
N LEU A 17 -5.55 -1.06 18.54
CA LEU A 17 -5.36 0.34 18.90
C LEU A 17 -6.26 1.29 18.11
N LEU A 18 -6.45 1.01 16.82
CA LEU A 18 -7.09 1.94 15.89
C LEU A 18 -8.59 1.70 15.73
N GLY A 19 -9.06 0.48 15.98
CA GLY A 19 -10.48 0.15 15.94
C GLY A 19 -11.12 0.48 14.59
N THR A 20 -12.23 1.22 14.62
CA THR A 20 -12.99 1.56 13.40
C THR A 20 -12.29 2.55 12.48
N ASP A 21 -11.33 3.31 13.01
CA ASP A 21 -10.62 4.35 12.26
C ASP A 21 -9.34 3.80 11.62
N GLU A 22 -9.07 2.49 11.76
CA GLU A 22 -7.88 1.83 11.21
C GLU A 22 -7.65 2.14 9.72
N PRO A 23 -8.64 2.00 8.81
CA PRO A 23 -8.43 2.28 7.39
C PRO A 23 -7.95 3.71 7.13
N ASP A 24 -8.61 4.71 7.72
CA ASP A 24 -8.33 6.13 7.50
C ASP A 24 -6.97 6.53 8.09
N ILE A 25 -6.67 6.05 9.30
CA ILE A 25 -5.40 6.34 9.98
C ILE A 25 -4.25 5.65 9.25
N LEU A 26 -4.42 4.42 8.79
CA LEU A 26 -3.41 3.71 8.00
C LEU A 26 -3.20 4.38 6.64
N TYR A 27 -4.26 4.81 5.95
CA TYR A 27 -4.13 5.56 4.71
C TYR A 27 -3.29 6.84 4.89
N TRP A 28 -3.62 7.63 5.91
CA TRP A 28 -2.82 8.80 6.26
C TRP A 28 -1.37 8.42 6.63
N GLY A 29 -1.19 7.34 7.39
CA GLY A 29 0.12 6.82 7.76
C GLY A 29 0.96 6.44 6.54
N GLY A 30 0.35 5.84 5.53
CA GLY A 30 0.98 5.48 4.26
C GLY A 30 1.50 6.70 3.53
N ARG A 31 0.65 7.73 3.40
CA ARG A 31 1.03 9.03 2.82
C ARG A 31 2.18 9.67 3.61
N ARG A 32 2.12 9.63 4.94
CA ARG A 32 3.18 10.15 5.82
C ARG A 32 4.51 9.44 5.58
N ILE A 33 4.51 8.11 5.40
CA ILE A 33 5.70 7.30 5.09
C ILE A 33 6.25 7.67 3.70
N ALA A 34 5.41 7.77 2.68
CA ALA A 34 5.84 8.12 1.32
C ALA A 34 6.54 9.49 1.26
N ARG A 35 6.10 10.46 2.07
CA ARG A 35 6.78 11.78 2.18
C ARG A 35 8.19 11.70 2.75
N GLU A 36 8.45 10.77 3.66
CA GLU A 36 9.79 10.54 4.24
C GLU A 36 10.66 9.67 3.32
N TYR A 37 10.06 8.64 2.73
CA TYR A 37 10.73 7.66 1.88
C TYR A 37 10.32 7.87 0.42
N LYS A 38 10.60 9.06 -0.11
CA LYS A 38 10.30 9.39 -1.51
C LYS A 38 10.98 8.40 -2.46
N LYS A 39 10.26 8.06 -3.52
CA LYS A 39 10.74 7.21 -4.61
C LYS A 39 10.57 7.97 -5.91
N GLU A 40 11.57 7.84 -6.79
CA GLU A 40 11.62 8.56 -8.07
C GLU A 40 11.13 7.69 -9.22
N THR A 41 11.01 6.37 -9.01
CA THR A 41 10.49 5.45 -10.02
C THR A 41 9.58 4.37 -9.44
N ILE A 42 8.80 3.73 -10.32
CA ILE A 42 7.92 2.61 -9.96
C ILE A 42 8.74 1.42 -9.44
N GLU A 43 9.91 1.15 -10.02
CA GLU A 43 10.79 0.07 -9.61
C GLU A 43 11.30 0.28 -8.17
N GLU A 44 11.63 1.52 -7.80
CA GLU A 44 12.01 1.86 -6.43
C GLU A 44 10.85 1.66 -5.44
N MET A 45 9.62 1.94 -5.86
CA MET A 45 8.42 1.63 -5.06
C MET A 45 8.26 0.11 -4.86
N GLN A 46 8.46 -0.68 -5.91
CA GLN A 46 8.41 -2.14 -5.82
C GLN A 46 9.51 -2.72 -4.91
N VAL A 47 10.72 -2.14 -4.96
CA VAL A 47 11.81 -2.49 -4.03
C VAL A 47 11.41 -2.16 -2.59
N PHE A 48 10.85 -0.97 -2.36
CA PHE A 48 10.41 -0.56 -1.03
C PHE A 48 9.33 -1.49 -0.45
N PHE A 49 8.35 -1.92 -1.26
CA PHE A 49 7.32 -2.88 -0.83
C PHE A 49 7.92 -4.19 -0.31
N ARG A 50 8.96 -4.70 -0.97
CA ARG A 50 9.68 -5.91 -0.52
C ARG A 50 10.48 -5.66 0.76
N GLU A 51 11.20 -4.54 0.84
CA GLU A 51 12.01 -4.19 2.01
C GLU A 51 11.16 -3.91 3.26
N ALA A 52 9.99 -3.29 3.07
CA ALA A 52 9.02 -3.01 4.13
C ALA A 52 8.23 -4.25 4.59
N GLY A 53 8.37 -5.38 3.89
CA GLY A 53 7.61 -6.60 4.18
C GLY A 53 6.13 -6.51 3.81
N TRP A 54 5.76 -5.62 2.88
CA TRP A 54 4.38 -5.44 2.43
C TRP A 54 3.97 -6.46 1.36
N GLY A 55 4.96 -6.92 0.57
CA GLY A 55 4.82 -8.00 -0.41
C GLY A 55 5.38 -7.62 -1.78
N ASP A 56 5.06 -8.46 -2.78
CA ASP A 56 5.56 -8.29 -4.16
C ASP A 56 4.56 -7.49 -5.02
N LEU A 57 4.78 -6.17 -5.09
CA LEU A 57 3.98 -5.28 -5.93
C LEU A 57 4.39 -5.40 -7.41
N ALA A 58 3.41 -5.59 -8.29
CA ALA A 58 3.59 -5.62 -9.73
C ALA A 58 2.66 -4.62 -10.43
N LEU A 59 3.18 -3.86 -11.40
CA LEU A 59 2.36 -2.99 -12.26
C LEU A 59 1.68 -3.85 -13.32
N THR A 60 0.35 -3.83 -13.39
CA THR A 60 -0.45 -4.63 -14.34
C THR A 60 -1.01 -3.80 -15.49
N SER A 61 -1.25 -2.51 -15.26
CA SER A 61 -1.77 -1.59 -16.26
C SER A 61 -1.29 -0.18 -15.99
N GLU A 62 -0.87 0.52 -17.04
CA GLU A 62 -0.58 1.94 -17.01
C GLU A 62 -1.39 2.65 -18.11
N LYS A 63 -2.11 3.70 -17.72
CA LYS A 63 -2.88 4.56 -18.61
C LYS A 63 -2.59 6.02 -18.28
N ARG A 64 -3.18 6.92 -19.06
CA ARG A 64 -2.90 8.37 -19.00
C ARG A 64 -3.11 8.99 -17.61
N LYS A 65 -4.13 8.56 -16.86
CA LYS A 65 -4.51 9.12 -15.55
C LYS A 65 -4.70 8.07 -14.46
N GLU A 66 -4.29 6.84 -14.73
CA GLU A 66 -4.46 5.75 -13.79
C GLU A 66 -3.41 4.67 -13.99
N MET A 67 -3.09 3.99 -12.90
CA MET A 67 -2.28 2.78 -12.86
C MET A 67 -2.99 1.73 -12.02
N GLU A 68 -2.81 0.47 -12.39
CA GLU A 68 -3.22 -0.66 -11.58
C GLU A 68 -1.99 -1.45 -11.17
N PHE A 69 -1.89 -1.71 -9.88
CA PHE A 69 -0.91 -2.63 -9.32
C PHE A 69 -1.62 -3.84 -8.73
N GLU A 70 -0.95 -4.98 -8.77
CA GLU A 70 -1.37 -6.20 -8.10
C GLU A 70 -0.29 -6.73 -7.16
N MET A 71 -0.73 -7.42 -6.12
CA MET A 71 0.13 -8.14 -5.21
C MET A 71 -0.52 -9.47 -4.83
N PRO A 72 0.21 -10.61 -4.81
CA PRO A 72 -0.32 -11.87 -4.32
C PRO A 72 -0.78 -11.75 -2.86
N LEU A 73 -1.93 -12.35 -2.52
CA LEU A 73 -2.42 -12.41 -1.14
C LEU A 73 -2.05 -13.78 -0.55
N ALA A 74 -1.19 -13.80 0.46
CA ALA A 74 -0.93 -15.02 1.21
C ALA A 74 -2.15 -15.38 2.08
N ARG A 75 -2.38 -16.67 2.35
CA ARG A 75 -3.56 -17.13 3.11
C ARG A 75 -3.63 -16.55 4.53
N GLU A 76 -2.48 -16.24 5.10
CA GLU A 76 -2.31 -15.73 6.46
C GLU A 76 -2.67 -14.24 6.55
N GLU A 77 -2.64 -13.51 5.44
CA GLU A 77 -2.85 -12.06 5.38
C GLU A 77 -4.31 -11.66 5.13
N LYS A 78 -5.26 -12.60 5.17
CA LYS A 78 -6.67 -12.38 4.78
C LYS A 78 -7.44 -11.32 5.57
N HIS A 79 -6.85 -10.80 6.64
CA HIS A 79 -7.45 -9.80 7.52
C HIS A 79 -6.58 -8.56 7.71
N LEU A 80 -5.50 -8.43 6.93
CA LEU A 80 -4.59 -7.31 7.03
C LEU A 80 -5.14 -6.12 6.24
N ASP A 81 -5.38 -5.00 6.90
CA ASP A 81 -5.79 -3.76 6.25
C ASP A 81 -4.65 -3.20 5.37
N ARG A 82 -4.95 -2.99 4.08
CA ARG A 82 -4.00 -2.56 3.05
C ARG A 82 -4.05 -1.06 2.74
N HIS A 83 -4.73 -0.26 3.55
CA HIS A 83 -4.81 1.19 3.33
C HIS A 83 -3.47 1.88 3.58
N LEU A 84 -2.58 1.31 4.40
CA LEU A 84 -1.21 1.80 4.57
C LEU A 84 -0.46 1.78 3.23
N GLU A 85 -0.48 0.66 2.54
CA GLU A 85 0.11 0.48 1.23
C GLU A 85 -0.55 1.40 0.19
N ALA A 86 -1.88 1.52 0.23
CA ALA A 86 -2.63 2.40 -0.66
C ALA A 86 -2.27 3.88 -0.49
N GLY A 87 -2.19 4.36 0.76
CA GLY A 87 -1.80 5.73 1.06
C GLY A 87 -0.37 6.03 0.64
N PHE A 88 0.54 5.05 0.78
CA PHE A 88 1.89 5.18 0.26
C PHE A 88 1.90 5.34 -1.26
N LEU A 89 1.19 4.48 -2.00
CA LEU A 89 1.10 4.57 -3.46
C LEU A 89 0.49 5.89 -3.93
N ALA A 90 -0.58 6.35 -3.28
CA ALA A 90 -1.22 7.62 -3.61
C ALA A 90 -0.23 8.79 -3.54
N GLU A 91 0.47 8.95 -2.42
CA GLU A 91 1.40 10.05 -2.22
C GLU A 91 2.65 9.95 -3.13
N GLN A 92 3.16 8.75 -3.40
CA GLN A 92 4.25 8.60 -4.39
C GLN A 92 3.78 9.03 -5.78
N MET A 93 2.56 8.68 -6.18
CA MET A 93 2.01 9.10 -7.47
C MET A 93 1.73 10.59 -7.52
N GLU A 94 1.28 11.20 -6.41
CA GLU A 94 1.17 12.66 -6.31
C GLU A 94 2.51 13.35 -6.56
N HIS A 95 3.57 12.82 -5.95
CA HIS A 95 4.92 13.34 -6.14
C HIS A 95 5.39 13.19 -7.60
N LEU A 96 5.26 11.99 -8.17
CA LEU A 96 5.75 11.68 -9.52
C LEU A 96 4.97 12.40 -10.62
N LYS A 97 3.67 12.61 -10.44
CA LYS A 97 2.80 13.24 -11.45
C LYS A 97 2.57 14.74 -11.17
N ASN A 98 2.97 15.23 -10.00
CA ASN A 98 2.78 16.61 -9.56
C ASN A 98 1.31 17.08 -9.67
N THR A 99 0.39 16.20 -9.26
CA THR A 99 -1.07 16.40 -9.27
C THR A 99 -1.70 15.53 -8.17
N SER A 100 -2.93 15.83 -7.75
CA SER A 100 -3.61 15.04 -6.71
C SER A 100 -3.85 13.61 -7.18
N ALA A 101 -3.63 12.63 -6.31
CA ALA A 101 -3.78 11.22 -6.63
C ALA A 101 -4.37 10.46 -5.45
N GLU A 102 -5.14 9.42 -5.73
CA GLU A 102 -5.77 8.56 -4.73
C GLU A 102 -5.61 7.10 -5.12
N THR A 103 -5.63 6.21 -4.12
CA THR A 103 -5.55 4.76 -4.34
C THR A 103 -6.73 4.05 -3.73
N MET A 104 -7.43 3.24 -4.53
CA MET A 104 -8.45 2.31 -4.07
C MET A 104 -7.90 0.89 -3.93
N VAL A 105 -8.24 0.23 -2.83
CA VAL A 105 -7.89 -1.17 -2.57
C VAL A 105 -9.07 -2.06 -2.96
N THR A 106 -8.79 -3.13 -3.71
CA THR A 106 -9.76 -4.20 -3.97
C THR A 106 -9.13 -5.55 -3.69
N GLU A 107 -9.64 -6.24 -2.67
CA GLU A 107 -9.22 -7.60 -2.38
C GLU A 107 -9.93 -8.62 -3.26
N LYS A 108 -9.16 -9.52 -3.86
CA LYS A 108 -9.63 -10.71 -4.57
C LYS A 108 -9.13 -11.95 -3.85
N ARG A 109 -9.69 -13.13 -4.20
CA ARG A 109 -9.42 -14.41 -3.53
C ARG A 109 -7.92 -14.77 -3.37
N LYS A 110 -7.04 -14.31 -4.26
CA LYS A 110 -5.61 -14.66 -4.29
C LYS A 110 -4.68 -13.45 -4.47
N ARG A 111 -5.22 -12.24 -4.54
CA ARG A 111 -4.45 -11.03 -4.83
C ARG A 111 -5.18 -9.80 -4.33
N VAL A 112 -4.42 -8.77 -4.02
CA VAL A 112 -4.90 -7.41 -3.76
C VAL A 112 -4.63 -6.58 -5.00
N LEU A 113 -5.59 -5.75 -5.38
CA LEU A 113 -5.45 -4.77 -6.46
C LEU A 113 -5.41 -3.38 -5.85
N PHE A 114 -4.46 -2.57 -6.29
CA PHE A 114 -4.37 -1.15 -5.97
C PHE A 114 -4.61 -0.37 -7.25
N HIS A 115 -5.74 0.32 -7.33
CA HIS A 115 -6.07 1.19 -8.45
C HIS A 115 -5.74 2.62 -8.06
N VAL A 116 -4.69 3.17 -8.64
CA VAL A 116 -4.20 4.53 -8.39
C VAL A 116 -4.66 5.42 -9.53
N TYR A 117 -5.28 6.55 -9.22
CA TYR A 117 -5.73 7.51 -10.22
C TYR A 117 -5.36 8.93 -9.79
N TRP A 118 -5.20 9.82 -10.77
CA TRP A 118 -4.82 11.21 -10.54
C TRP A 118 -5.51 12.19 -11.48
N ASP A 119 -5.57 13.46 -11.05
CA ASP A 119 -6.24 14.56 -11.76
C ASP A 119 -5.46 15.07 -12.98
#